data_AF-A0A356AWG7-F1
#
_entry.id   AF-A0A356AWG7-F1
#
_cell.length_a   1.000
_cell.length_b   1.000
_cell.length_c   1.000
_cell.angle_alpha   90.00
_cell.angle_beta   90.00
_cell.angle_gamma   90.00
#
_symmetry.space_group_name_H-M   'P 1'
#
loop_
_entity.id
_entity.type
_entity.pdbx_description
1 polymer ?
#
loop_
_entity_poly.entity_id
_entity_poly.type
_entity_poly.pdbx_seq_one_letter_code
_entity_poly.pdbx_strand_id
1 'polypeptide(L)'
;TFLQENKDGSILRKNIGKAILNKDRDPYLPIWTLNTSKPENYRYIARQIQDQTEKRVSDYLIKNITFTVFPVNDQTLRLRSEKGIIATLNQTKDFGPQSDWLGQYSPEIEIRTSGLWLKEGLNDQP
;
A
#
# COMPACT_ATOMS: atom_id res chain seq x y z
N THR A 1 17.84 -6.41 8.76
CA THR A 1 16.45 -6.77 8.46
C THR A 1 16.31 -6.91 6.96
N PHE A 2 15.95 -8.09 6.45
CA PHE A 2 15.72 -8.28 5.01
C PHE A 2 14.36 -7.71 4.66
N LEU A 3 14.32 -6.45 4.22
CA LEU A 3 13.15 -5.91 3.58
C LEU A 3 13.10 -6.54 2.18
N GLN A 4 12.24 -7.52 1.95
CA GLN A 4 12.08 -8.08 0.62
C GLN A 4 11.36 -7.06 -0.25
N GLU A 5 12.08 -6.51 -1.22
CA GLU A 5 11.58 -5.56 -2.19
C GLU A 5 10.73 -6.28 -3.23
N ASN A 6 9.43 -6.37 -2.97
CA ASN A 6 8.48 -7.06 -3.85
C ASN A 6 7.06 -6.49 -3.73
N LYS A 7 6.68 -5.63 -4.69
CA LYS A 7 5.34 -5.06 -4.80
C LYS A 7 4.25 -6.09 -5.05
N ASP A 8 4.53 -7.19 -5.74
CA ASP A 8 3.50 -8.17 -6.11
C ASP A 8 3.16 -9.09 -4.95
N GLY A 9 4.08 -9.24 -3.99
CA GLY A 9 3.84 -9.89 -2.69
C GLY A 9 3.32 -8.95 -1.59
N SER A 10 3.16 -7.65 -1.86
CA SER A 10 2.78 -6.67 -0.85
C SER A 10 1.90 -5.56 -1.40
N ILE A 11 0.60 -5.61 -1.08
CA ILE A 11 -0.36 -4.57 -1.47
C ILE A 11 0.04 -3.19 -0.95
N LEU A 12 0.63 -3.12 0.25
CA LEU A 12 1.16 -1.90 0.84
C LEU A 12 2.25 -1.28 -0.04
N ARG A 13 3.28 -2.07 -0.41
CA ARG A 13 4.36 -1.60 -1.30
C ARG A 13 3.81 -1.17 -2.66
N LYS A 14 2.86 -1.94 -3.20
CA LYS A 14 2.23 -1.65 -4.47
C LYS A 14 1.53 -0.29 -4.43
N ASN A 15 0.73 -0.01 -3.42
CA ASN A 15 -0.01 1.24 -3.28
C ASN A 15 0.91 2.44 -3.03
N ILE A 16 1.95 2.29 -2.21
CA ILE A 16 2.96 3.34 -2.01
C ILE A 16 3.67 3.64 -3.33
N GLY A 17 4.13 2.63 -4.06
CA GLY A 17 4.79 2.82 -5.35
C GLY A 17 3.87 3.48 -6.40
N LYS A 18 2.58 3.15 -6.40
CA LYS A 18 1.59 3.84 -7.25
C LYS A 18 1.49 5.33 -6.91
N ALA A 19 1.44 5.68 -5.63
CA ALA A 19 1.41 7.09 -5.21
C ALA A 19 2.69 7.84 -5.59
N ILE A 20 3.86 7.21 -5.43
CA ILE A 20 5.16 7.75 -5.85
C ILE A 20 5.17 8.06 -7.35
N LEU A 21 4.86 7.06 -8.18
CA LEU A 21 4.89 7.20 -9.64
C LEU A 21 3.84 8.18 -10.13
N ASN A 22 2.64 8.18 -9.53
CA ASN A 22 1.57 9.09 -9.90
C ASN A 22 1.91 10.55 -9.54
N LYS A 23 2.55 10.78 -8.38
CA LYS A 23 3.06 12.11 -7.99
C LYS A 23 4.04 12.66 -9.02
N ASP A 24 4.93 11.81 -9.53
CA ASP A 24 5.96 12.18 -10.51
C ASP A 24 5.43 12.22 -11.95
N ARG A 25 4.17 11.81 -12.18
CA ARG A 25 3.58 11.59 -13.51
C ARG A 25 4.41 10.61 -14.36
N ASP A 26 4.98 9.60 -13.70
CA ASP A 26 5.88 8.63 -14.31
C ASP A 26 5.10 7.65 -15.21
N PRO A 27 5.49 7.47 -16.50
CA PRO A 27 4.82 6.57 -17.42
C PRO A 27 4.94 5.08 -17.04
N TYR A 28 5.76 4.73 -16.05
CA TYR A 28 5.88 3.38 -15.51
C TYR A 28 4.71 2.99 -14.61
N LEU A 29 3.86 3.93 -14.18
CA LEU A 29 2.70 3.67 -13.31
C LEU A 29 1.78 2.52 -13.79
N PRO A 30 1.39 2.43 -15.08
CA PRO A 30 0.58 1.32 -15.56
C PRO A 30 1.30 -0.02 -15.42
N ILE A 31 2.61 -0.07 -15.70
CA ILE A 31 3.43 -1.28 -15.61
C ILE A 31 3.59 -1.71 -14.15
N TRP A 32 3.86 -0.77 -13.25
CA TRP A 32 3.93 -1.01 -11.81
C TRP A 32 2.64 -1.64 -11.26
N THR A 33 1.49 -1.22 -11.81
CA THR A 33 0.17 -1.72 -11.40
C THR A 33 -0.06 -3.18 -11.84
N LEU A 34 0.59 -3.66 -12.90
CA LEU A 34 0.51 -5.05 -13.33
C LEU A 34 1.02 -6.01 -12.25
N ASN A 35 0.54 -7.25 -12.29
CA ASN A 35 1.15 -8.35 -11.54
C ASN A 35 2.35 -8.88 -12.35
N THR A 36 3.55 -8.42 -12.02
CA THR A 36 4.79 -8.75 -12.73
C THR A 36 5.37 -10.11 -12.35
N SER A 37 4.77 -10.83 -11.40
CA SER A 37 5.05 -12.26 -11.16
C SER A 37 4.43 -13.17 -12.22
N LYS A 38 3.54 -12.65 -13.08
CA LYS A 38 2.94 -13.41 -14.17
C LYS A 38 3.80 -13.36 -15.44
N PRO A 39 4.13 -14.51 -16.08
CA PRO A 39 5.03 -14.56 -17.24
C PRO A 39 4.63 -13.65 -18.41
N GLU A 40 3.34 -13.48 -18.67
CA GLU A 40 2.82 -12.62 -19.74
C GLU A 40 3.20 -11.13 -19.57
N ASN A 41 3.55 -10.71 -18.35
CA ASN A 41 3.91 -9.33 -18.04
C ASN A 41 5.42 -9.08 -18.08
N TYR A 42 6.26 -10.13 -18.18
CA TYR A 42 7.73 -9.98 -18.11
C TYR A 42 8.29 -9.03 -19.15
N ARG A 43 7.69 -8.98 -20.34
CA ARG A 43 8.11 -8.12 -21.46
C ARG A 43 7.97 -6.62 -21.17
N TYR A 44 7.11 -6.23 -20.24
CA TYR A 44 6.90 -4.82 -19.91
C TYR A 44 7.83 -4.32 -18.78
N ILE A 45 8.53 -5.24 -18.10
CA ILE A 45 9.33 -4.91 -16.93
C ILE A 45 10.57 -4.14 -17.34
N ALA A 46 10.64 -2.87 -16.95
CA ALA A 46 11.84 -2.07 -17.01
C ALA A 46 12.57 -2.23 -15.67
N ARG A 47 13.42 -3.25 -15.54
CA ARG A 47 14.02 -3.65 -14.23
C ARG A 47 14.62 -2.48 -13.47
N GLN A 48 15.40 -1.65 -14.16
CA GLN A 48 16.03 -0.47 -13.53
C GLN A 48 15.00 0.47 -12.89
N ILE A 49 13.89 0.77 -13.57
CA ILE A 49 12.83 1.65 -13.04
C ILE A 49 12.09 0.95 -11.91
N GLN A 50 11.83 -0.36 -12.04
CA GLN A 50 11.19 -1.15 -10.99
C GLN A 50 12.01 -1.18 -9.70
N ASP A 51 13.30 -1.48 -9.79
CA ASP A 51 14.22 -1.56 -8.66
C ASP A 51 14.39 -0.18 -8.00
N GLN A 52 14.50 0.89 -8.80
CA GLN A 52 14.53 2.26 -8.29
C GLN A 52 13.24 2.62 -7.55
N THR A 53 12.07 2.23 -8.09
CA THR A 53 10.78 2.49 -7.45
C THR A 53 10.65 1.71 -6.15
N GLU A 54 11.03 0.43 -6.15
CA GLU A 54 11.07 -0.41 -4.94
C GLU A 54 11.96 0.20 -3.85
N LYS A 55 13.15 0.70 -4.22
CA LYS A 55 14.04 1.38 -3.27
C LYS A 55 13.38 2.61 -2.65
N ARG A 56 12.69 3.43 -3.46
CA ARG A 56 11.95 4.61 -2.96
C ARG A 56 10.81 4.21 -2.03
N VAL A 57 10.13 3.09 -2.31
CA VAL A 57 9.12 2.51 -1.39
C VAL A 57 9.76 2.08 -0.09
N SER A 58 10.91 1.39 -0.13
CA SER A 58 11.67 0.99 1.07
C SER A 58 12.06 2.20 1.91
N ASP A 59 12.63 3.24 1.29
CA ASP A 59 13.01 4.48 1.97
C ASP A 59 11.80 5.17 2.62
N TYR A 60 10.64 5.18 1.95
CA TYR A 60 9.41 5.72 2.51
C TYR A 60 8.94 4.92 3.73
N LEU A 61 8.89 3.60 3.64
CA LEU A 61 8.47 2.72 4.73
C LEU A 61 9.35 2.91 5.97
N ILE A 62 10.67 2.90 5.79
CA ILE A 62 11.64 3.04 6.88
C ILE A 62 11.48 4.39 7.60
N LYS A 63 11.19 5.46 6.85
CA LYS A 63 11.11 6.82 7.40
C LYS A 63 9.76 7.18 8.02
N ASN A 64 8.66 6.58 7.55
CA ASN A 64 7.31 7.07 7.84
C ASN A 64 6.39 6.04 8.52
N ILE A 65 6.82 4.79 8.66
CA ILE A 65 5.97 3.72 9.19
C ILE A 65 6.57 3.10 10.44
N THR A 66 5.74 3.05 11.48
CA THR A 66 5.96 2.25 12.69
C THR A 66 4.97 1.10 12.71
N PHE A 67 5.31 0.00 13.37
CA PHE A 67 4.40 -1.15 13.49
C PHE A 67 4.36 -1.65 14.93
N THR A 68 3.23 -2.26 15.28
CA THR A 68 3.03 -3.00 16.53
C THR A 68 2.56 -4.41 16.19
N VAL A 69 2.89 -5.37 17.05
CA VAL A 69 2.52 -6.77 16.87
C VAL A 69 1.96 -7.28 18.18
N PHE A 70 0.81 -7.95 18.11
CA PHE A 70 0.18 -8.61 19.24
C PHE A 70 -0.32 -10.01 18.82
N PRO A 71 -0.23 -11.01 19.71
CA PRO A 71 -0.64 -12.37 19.37
C PRO A 71 -2.17 -12.50 19.32
N VAL A 72 -2.67 -13.15 18.28
CA VAL A 72 -4.06 -13.59 18.15
C VAL A 72 -4.04 -15.05 17.71
N ASN A 73 -4.37 -15.96 18.63
CA ASN A 73 -4.19 -17.39 18.41
C ASN A 73 -5.29 -18.03 17.54
N ASP A 74 -6.44 -17.36 17.41
CA ASP A 74 -7.56 -17.83 16.60
C ASP A 74 -7.61 -17.10 15.25
N GLN A 75 -7.66 -17.86 14.15
CA GLN A 75 -7.65 -17.31 12.79
C GLN A 75 -8.88 -16.46 12.49
N THR A 76 -10.06 -16.87 12.96
CA THR A 76 -11.32 -16.14 12.75
C THR A 76 -11.26 -14.80 13.46
N LEU A 77 -10.80 -14.80 14.71
CA LEU A 77 -10.58 -13.60 15.50
C LEU A 77 -9.53 -12.70 14.87
N ARG A 78 -8.45 -13.26 14.30
CA ARG A 78 -7.43 -12.49 13.57
C ARG A 78 -8.02 -11.73 12.39
N LEU A 79 -8.79 -12.42 11.55
CA LEU A 79 -9.46 -11.81 10.39
C LEU A 79 -10.52 -10.77 10.79
N ARG A 80 -11.31 -11.06 11.83
CA ARG A 80 -12.30 -10.12 12.37
C ARG A 80 -11.62 -8.87 12.96
N SER A 81 -10.50 -9.05 13.64
CA SER A 81 -9.72 -7.94 14.22
C SER A 81 -9.13 -7.05 13.14
N GLU A 82 -8.55 -7.63 12.09
CA GLU A 82 -8.03 -6.89 10.93
C GLU A 82 -9.13 -6.00 10.30
N LYS A 83 -10.28 -6.59 9.99
CA LYS A 83 -11.43 -5.87 9.43
C LYS A 83 -11.95 -4.79 10.37
N GLY A 84 -12.07 -5.11 11.66
CA GLY A 84 -12.57 -4.18 12.68
C GLY A 84 -11.66 -2.96 12.85
N ILE A 85 -10.35 -3.16 12.88
CA ILE A 85 -9.36 -2.06 12.98
C ILE A 85 -9.46 -1.15 11.76
N ILE A 86 -9.50 -1.72 10.56
CA ILE A 86 -9.62 -0.96 9.30
C ILE A 86 -10.92 -0.13 9.29
N ALA A 87 -12.05 -0.77 9.56
CA ALA A 87 -13.36 -0.14 9.56
C ALA A 87 -13.47 0.96 10.64
N THR A 88 -12.98 0.68 11.86
CA THR A 88 -12.95 1.65 12.97
C THR A 88 -12.18 2.91 12.58
N LEU A 89 -10.98 2.77 12.01
CA LEU A 89 -10.17 3.91 11.58
C LEU A 89 -10.82 4.67 10.42
N ASN A 90 -11.39 3.98 9.44
CA ASN A 90 -12.00 4.66 8.29
C ASN A 90 -13.31 5.39 8.65
N GLN A 91 -14.07 4.91 9.64
CA GLN A 91 -15.40 5.45 9.99
C GLN A 91 -15.37 6.49 11.12
N THR A 92 -14.26 6.63 11.85
CA THR A 92 -14.13 7.68 12.86
C THR A 92 -13.91 9.06 12.23
N LYS A 93 -14.47 10.11 12.84
CA LYS A 93 -14.33 11.48 12.36
C LYS A 93 -12.94 12.07 12.61
N ASP A 94 -12.21 11.49 13.56
CA ASP A 94 -10.93 12.01 14.05
C ASP A 94 -9.72 11.42 13.29
N PHE A 95 -9.98 10.61 12.26
CA PHE A 95 -8.96 9.99 11.43
C PHE A 95 -9.17 10.38 9.96
N GLY A 96 -8.07 10.65 9.27
CA GLY A 96 -8.11 11.00 7.86
C GLY A 96 -6.73 11.34 7.28
N PRO A 97 -6.65 11.55 5.97
CA PRO A 97 -5.41 11.87 5.29
C PRO A 97 -4.87 13.23 5.73
N GLN A 98 -3.59 13.25 6.13
CA GLN A 98 -2.87 14.50 6.38
C GLN A 98 -2.38 15.13 5.08
N SER A 99 -2.26 16.46 5.05
CA SER A 99 -1.90 17.22 3.84
C SER A 99 -0.49 16.93 3.29
N ASP A 100 0.41 16.41 4.12
CA ASP A 100 1.77 16.01 3.78
C ASP A 100 1.89 14.49 3.51
N TRP A 101 0.81 13.73 3.73
CA TRP A 101 0.81 12.30 3.50
C TRP A 101 0.95 11.98 2.00
N LEU A 102 1.88 11.07 1.67
CA LEU A 102 2.13 10.65 0.30
C LEU A 102 0.90 10.04 -0.36
N GLY A 103 0.01 9.41 0.41
CA GLY A 103 -1.18 8.74 -0.11
C GLY A 103 -2.17 9.67 -0.82
N GLN A 104 -2.09 10.99 -0.62
CA GLN A 104 -2.89 11.97 -1.37
C GLN A 104 -2.63 11.92 -2.89
N TYR A 105 -1.44 11.44 -3.29
CA TYR A 105 -1.08 11.24 -4.70
C TYR A 105 -1.46 9.86 -5.22
N SER A 106 -2.15 9.03 -4.45
CA SER A 106 -2.60 7.72 -4.94
C SER A 106 -3.54 7.90 -6.14
N PRO A 107 -3.39 7.09 -7.20
CA PRO A 107 -4.38 7.07 -8.29
C PRO A 107 -5.72 6.47 -7.83
N GLU A 108 -5.75 5.78 -6.70
CA GLU A 108 -6.97 5.20 -6.11
C GLU A 108 -7.66 6.23 -5.21
N ILE A 109 -8.94 6.53 -5.50
CA ILE A 109 -9.70 7.53 -4.72
C ILE A 109 -9.91 7.08 -3.29
N GLU A 110 -10.18 5.79 -3.07
CA GLU A 110 -10.47 5.21 -1.76
C GLU A 110 -9.27 5.34 -0.81
N ILE A 111 -8.05 5.20 -1.34
CA ILE A 111 -6.82 5.43 -0.57
C ILE A 111 -6.68 6.92 -0.22
N ARG A 112 -6.91 7.81 -1.20
CA ARG A 112 -6.79 9.25 -0.98
C ARG A 112 -7.75 9.75 0.09
N THR A 113 -8.99 9.24 0.11
CA THR A 113 -10.03 9.71 1.02
C THR A 113 -9.96 9.07 2.40
N SER A 114 -9.58 7.80 2.49
CA SER A 114 -9.57 7.06 3.77
C SER A 114 -8.37 7.40 4.67
N GLY A 115 -7.25 7.88 4.11
CA GLY A 115 -6.01 7.97 4.88
C GLY A 115 -5.32 6.62 5.11
N LEU A 116 -5.78 5.55 4.45
CA LEU A 116 -5.27 4.19 4.59
C LEU A 116 -4.64 3.69 3.29
N TRP A 117 -3.58 2.88 3.39
CA TRP A 117 -2.87 2.29 2.24
C TRP A 117 -3.56 1.06 1.63
N LEU A 118 -4.87 0.89 1.85
CA LEU A 118 -5.66 -0.25 1.39
C LEU A 118 -7.09 0.17 1.06
N LYS A 119 -7.83 -0.72 0.40
CA LYS A 119 -9.23 -0.51 -0.03
C LYS A 119 -10.20 -1.52 0.55
N GLU A 120 -9.73 -2.73 0.79
CA GLU A 120 -10.55 -3.83 1.30
C GLU A 120 -10.84 -3.62 2.79
N GLY A 121 -12.09 -3.85 3.21
CA GLY A 121 -12.51 -3.74 4.61
C GLY A 121 -12.84 -2.32 5.10
N LEU A 122 -12.68 -1.27 4.27
CA LEU A 122 -12.99 0.12 4.66
C LEU A 122 -14.44 0.31 5.17
N ASN A 123 -15.38 -0.45 4.61
CA ASN A 123 -16.81 -0.36 4.91
C ASN A 123 -17.33 -1.59 5.68
N ASP A 124 -16.45 -2.40 6.25
CA ASP A 124 -16.85 -3.52 7.10
C ASP A 124 -17.39 -3.02 8.45
N GLN A 125 -17.87 -3.93 9.29
CA GLN A 125 -18.29 -3.60 10.65
C GLN A 125 -17.06 -3.37 11.54
N PRO A 126 -16.98 -2.21 12.23
CA PRO A 126 -15.99 -1.96 13.30
C PRO A 126 -15.94 -3.09 14.32
#